data_AF-A0A453CIE0-F1
#
_entry.id   AF-A0A453CIE0-F1
#
_cell.length_a   1.000
_cell.length_b   1.000
_cell.length_c   1.000
_cell.angle_alpha   90.00
_cell.angle_beta   90.00
_cell.angle_gamma   90.00
#
_symmetry.space_group_name_H-M   'P 1'
#
loop_
_entity.id
_entity.type
_entity.pdbx_description
1 polymer ?
#
loop_
_entity_poly.entity_id
_entity_poly.type
_entity_poly.pdbx_seq_one_letter_code
_entity_poly.pdbx_strand_id
1 'polypeptide(L)'
;FLDPIILGDYPAEMRKILGPTLPEFTLKQKKKLHATKLDFIGLNHYSTWYLKDCIFSSCEMDPMDGDARALSLAERDGVPIGKQTGAPFFYDVPHGMEKVVMYYKQRYNNTPTYITENGYAQASNSSMTAKDFTGDTERIDYISGYLTYLVSAMR
;
A
#
# COMPACT_ATOMS: atom_id res chain seq x y z
N PHE A 1 10.25 -0.88 -5.02
CA PHE A 1 10.69 0.25 -5.88
C PHE A 1 11.56 1.28 -5.17
N LEU A 2 11.22 1.71 -3.95
CA LEU A 2 11.96 2.79 -3.27
C LEU A 2 13.37 2.37 -2.82
N ASP A 3 13.56 1.15 -2.33
CA ASP A 3 14.89 0.63 -1.96
C ASP A 3 15.95 0.83 -3.06
N PRO A 4 15.74 0.40 -4.32
CA PRO A 4 16.70 0.69 -5.38
C PRO A 4 17.03 2.17 -5.57
N ILE A 5 16.03 3.05 -5.47
CA ILE A 5 16.20 4.49 -5.76
C ILE A 5 16.89 5.21 -4.60
N ILE A 6 16.59 4.82 -3.36
CA ILE A 6 17.05 5.52 -2.15
C ILE A 6 18.28 4.83 -1.52
N LEU A 7 18.30 3.50 -1.54
CA LEU A 7 19.33 2.66 -0.89
C LEU A 7 20.30 2.00 -1.89
N GLY A 8 19.97 2.00 -3.19
CA GLY A 8 20.88 1.59 -4.27
C GLY A 8 20.85 0.11 -4.65
N ASP A 9 19.99 -0.71 -4.02
CA ASP A 9 19.75 -2.11 -4.41
C ASP A 9 18.33 -2.55 -4.02
N TYR A 10 17.92 -3.75 -4.43
CA TYR A 10 16.65 -4.34 -3.98
C TYR A 10 16.68 -4.70 -2.49
N PRO A 11 15.52 -4.82 -1.82
CA PRO A 11 15.44 -5.37 -0.47
C PRO A 11 16.11 -6.74 -0.38
N ALA A 12 16.78 -7.03 0.74
CA ALA A 12 17.48 -8.29 0.96
C ALA A 12 16.52 -9.50 0.91
N GLU A 13 15.30 -9.32 1.38
CA GLU A 13 14.24 -10.32 1.36
C GLU A 13 13.84 -10.67 -0.08
N MET A 14 13.72 -9.67 -0.95
CA MET A 14 13.39 -9.87 -2.36
C MET A 14 14.48 -10.67 -3.08
N ARG A 15 15.76 -10.39 -2.79
CA ARG A 15 16.91 -11.18 -3.27
C ARG A 15 16.83 -12.63 -2.80
N LYS A 16 16.50 -12.86 -1.53
CA LYS A 16 16.41 -14.19 -0.94
C LYS A 16 15.25 -15.01 -1.51
N ILE A 17 14.10 -14.38 -1.73
CA ILE A 17 12.87 -15.06 -2.19
C ILE A 17 12.93 -15.37 -3.68
N LEU A 18 13.36 -14.41 -4.50
CA LEU A 18 13.33 -14.52 -5.96
C LEU A 18 14.63 -15.11 -6.53
N GLY A 19 15.76 -14.91 -5.84
CA GLY A 19 17.05 -15.44 -6.26
C GLY A 19 17.38 -15.03 -7.71
N PRO A 20 17.73 -15.98 -8.61
CA PRO A 20 18.13 -15.69 -9.98
C PRO A 20 17.06 -15.05 -10.87
N THR A 21 15.77 -15.13 -10.52
CA THR A 21 14.71 -14.48 -11.34
C THR A 21 14.71 -12.96 -11.17
N LEU A 22 15.34 -12.45 -10.10
CA LEU A 22 15.50 -11.03 -9.85
C LEU A 22 16.80 -10.52 -10.51
N PRO A 23 16.71 -9.62 -11.51
CA PRO A 23 17.89 -9.10 -12.19
C PRO A 23 18.87 -8.40 -11.23
N GLU A 24 20.15 -8.40 -11.60
CA GLU A 24 21.16 -7.61 -10.90
C GLU A 24 21.38 -6.27 -11.57
N PHE A 25 21.57 -5.23 -10.74
CA PHE A 25 22.02 -3.94 -11.26
C PHE A 25 23.50 -4.06 -11.65
N THR A 26 23.80 -3.71 -12.90
CA THR A 26 25.19 -3.52 -13.34
C THR A 26 25.88 -2.43 -12.51
N LEU A 27 27.22 -2.43 -12.48
CA LEU A 27 27.99 -1.38 -11.80
C LEU A 27 27.62 0.04 -12.27
N LYS A 28 27.31 0.21 -13.57
CA LYS A 28 26.88 1.49 -14.13
C LYS A 28 25.51 1.91 -13.59
N GLN A 29 24.57 0.98 -13.47
CA GLN A 29 23.24 1.25 -12.90
C GLN A 29 23.34 1.56 -11.41
N LYS A 30 24.10 0.79 -10.62
CA LYS A 30 24.32 1.07 -9.20
C LYS A 30 24.91 2.47 -9.00
N LYS A 31 25.93 2.84 -9.77
CA LYS A 31 26.50 4.20 -9.76
C LYS A 31 25.45 5.28 -10.06
N LYS A 32 24.57 5.05 -11.03
CA LYS A 32 23.47 5.98 -11.35
C LYS A 32 22.46 6.09 -10.21
N LEU A 33 22.08 4.98 -9.58
CA LEU A 33 21.18 4.96 -8.43
C LEU A 33 21.79 5.74 -7.25
N HIS A 34 23.04 5.46 -6.88
CA HIS A 34 23.73 6.17 -5.80
C HIS A 34 23.95 7.67 -6.09
N ALA A 35 24.11 8.04 -7.36
CA ALA A 35 24.21 9.45 -7.75
C ALA A 35 22.85 10.17 -7.79
N THR A 36 21.75 9.42 -7.79
CA THR A 36 20.39 9.98 -7.83
C THR A 36 20.03 10.48 -6.44
N LYS A 37 19.58 11.73 -6.37
CA LYS A 37 18.98 12.30 -5.15
C LYS A 37 17.50 12.48 -5.43
N LEU A 38 16.68 11.84 -4.61
CA LEU A 38 15.24 11.94 -4.72
C LEU A 38 14.77 13.21 -3.99
N ASP A 39 13.97 14.03 -4.66
CA ASP A 39 13.45 15.28 -4.07
C ASP A 39 12.27 15.01 -3.13
N PHE A 40 11.38 14.09 -3.52
CA PHE A 40 10.21 13.69 -2.72
C PHE A 40 9.66 12.33 -3.15
N ILE A 41 8.85 11.72 -2.28
CA ILE A 41 8.10 10.48 -2.52
C ILE A 41 6.62 10.84 -2.75
N GLY A 42 6.04 10.34 -3.84
CA GLY A 42 4.59 10.29 -4.01
C GLY A 42 4.04 8.97 -3.48
N LEU A 43 3.01 9.02 -2.64
CA LEU A 43 2.37 7.85 -2.04
C LEU A 43 0.88 7.82 -2.39
N ASN A 44 0.48 6.78 -3.10
CA ASN A 44 -0.93 6.45 -3.31
C ASN A 44 -1.35 5.43 -2.25
N HIS A 45 -2.32 5.77 -1.40
CA HIS A 45 -2.78 4.87 -0.35
C HIS A 45 -4.30 4.85 -0.27
N TYR A 46 -4.89 3.67 -0.48
CA TYR A 46 -6.33 3.47 -0.59
C TYR A 46 -6.90 2.45 0.40
N SER A 47 -6.08 1.49 0.85
CA SER A 47 -6.52 0.36 1.67
C SER A 47 -5.33 -0.28 2.38
N THR A 48 -5.61 -1.16 3.34
CA THR A 48 -4.65 -2.04 3.99
C THR A 48 -5.19 -3.48 3.98
N TRP A 49 -4.29 -4.45 3.99
CA TRP A 49 -4.59 -5.89 3.96
C TRP A 49 -3.86 -6.61 5.09
N TYR A 50 -4.41 -7.73 5.55
CA TYR A 50 -3.64 -8.70 6.32
C TYR A 50 -2.74 -9.49 5.38
N LEU A 51 -1.62 -9.98 5.91
CA LEU A 51 -0.71 -10.86 5.17
C LEU A 51 -0.53 -12.16 5.96
N LYS A 52 -0.67 -13.28 5.25
CA LYS A 52 -0.30 -14.60 5.75
C LYS A 52 1.04 -15.02 5.14
N ASP A 53 1.93 -15.55 5.96
CA ASP A 53 3.17 -16.19 5.49
C ASP A 53 2.85 -17.41 4.61
N CYS A 54 3.56 -17.53 3.48
CA CYS A 54 3.49 -18.70 2.61
C CYS A 54 4.88 -19.32 2.35
N ILE A 55 5.90 -18.90 3.11
CA ILE A 55 7.23 -19.53 3.07
C ILE A 55 7.25 -20.77 3.95
N PHE A 56 6.69 -20.67 5.16
CA PHE A 56 6.71 -21.74 6.16
C PHE A 56 5.32 -22.30 6.47
N SER A 57 4.28 -21.77 5.81
CA SER A 57 2.89 -22.17 6.00
C SER A 57 2.23 -22.56 4.67
N SER A 58 1.19 -23.38 4.73
CA SER A 58 0.42 -23.76 3.54
C SER A 58 -0.44 -22.59 3.02
N CYS A 59 -0.35 -22.36 1.71
CA CYS A 59 -1.15 -21.37 0.99
C CYS A 59 -1.55 -21.91 -0.37
N GLU A 60 -2.77 -21.58 -0.80
CA GLU A 60 -3.13 -21.63 -2.22
C GLU A 60 -2.61 -20.33 -2.85
N MET A 61 -1.49 -20.41 -3.56
CA MET A 61 -0.84 -19.21 -4.09
C MET A 61 -1.63 -18.64 -5.27
N ASP A 62 -2.08 -17.41 -5.13
CA ASP A 62 -2.61 -16.58 -6.22
C ASP A 62 -1.43 -16.08 -7.08
N PRO A 63 -1.56 -16.03 -8.42
CA PRO A 63 -0.69 -15.28 -9.32
C PRO A 63 -0.26 -13.89 -8.82
N MET A 64 -1.13 -13.16 -8.09
CA MET A 64 -0.84 -11.78 -7.67
C MET A 64 0.27 -11.68 -6.61
N ASP A 65 0.30 -12.62 -5.65
CA ASP A 65 1.20 -12.55 -4.48
C ASP A 65 2.28 -13.65 -4.48
N GLY A 66 2.29 -14.54 -5.48
CA GLY A 66 3.15 -15.72 -5.53
C GLY A 66 4.65 -15.42 -5.41
N ASP A 67 5.12 -14.32 -6.03
CA ASP A 67 6.51 -13.87 -5.96
C ASP A 67 6.89 -13.33 -4.58
N ALA A 68 5.92 -12.79 -3.82
CA ALA A 68 6.14 -12.30 -2.47
C ALA A 68 6.14 -13.43 -1.42
N ARG A 69 5.70 -14.64 -1.80
CA ARG A 69 5.48 -15.77 -0.88
C ARG A 69 4.63 -15.37 0.34
N ALA A 70 3.60 -14.57 0.07
CA ALA A 70 2.61 -14.15 1.03
C ALA A 70 1.22 -14.30 0.42
N LEU A 71 0.19 -14.24 1.25
CA LEU A 71 -1.20 -14.20 0.81
C LEU A 71 -1.89 -13.00 1.45
N SER A 72 -2.41 -12.10 0.61
CA SER A 72 -3.23 -10.97 1.05
C SER A 72 -4.62 -11.42 1.46
N LEU A 73 -5.05 -11.02 2.65
CA LEU A 73 -6.34 -11.42 3.24
C LEU A 73 -7.12 -10.18 3.68
N ALA A 74 -8.40 -10.14 3.29
CA ALA A 74 -9.33 -9.10 3.73
C ALA A 74 -9.90 -9.38 5.13
N GLU A 75 -9.74 -10.60 5.63
CA GLU A 75 -10.34 -11.09 6.86
C GLU A 75 -9.32 -11.88 7.68
N ARG A 76 -9.40 -11.78 9.00
CA ARG A 76 -8.66 -12.62 9.93
C ARG A 76 -9.61 -13.11 11.02
N ASP A 77 -9.70 -14.43 11.21
CA ASP A 77 -10.53 -15.08 12.23
C ASP A 77 -12.03 -14.68 12.15
N GLY A 78 -12.59 -14.56 10.94
CA GLY A 78 -13.98 -14.13 10.75
C GLY A 78 -14.20 -12.62 10.84
N VAL A 79 -13.14 -11.83 11.04
CA VAL A 79 -13.22 -10.37 11.21
C VAL A 79 -12.60 -9.65 10.02
N PRO A 80 -13.39 -8.91 9.22
CA PRO A 80 -12.88 -8.10 8.12
C PRO A 80 -11.90 -7.02 8.62
N ILE A 81 -10.90 -6.70 7.82
CA ILE A 81 -9.92 -5.64 8.13
C ILE A 81 -10.55 -4.25 8.17
N GLY A 82 -11.64 -4.08 7.44
CA GLY A 82 -12.39 -2.83 7.31
C GLY A 82 -13.65 -3.05 6.50
N LYS A 83 -14.44 -1.99 6.33
CA LYS A 83 -15.64 -2.01 5.50
C LYS A 83 -15.25 -2.07 4.02
N GLN A 84 -15.78 -3.02 3.25
CA GLN A 84 -15.52 -3.10 1.82
C GLN A 84 -16.17 -1.91 1.09
N THR A 85 -15.43 -1.29 0.17
CA THR A 85 -15.95 -0.21 -0.69
C THR A 85 -16.68 -0.78 -1.92
N GLY A 86 -17.18 0.08 -2.81
CA GLY A 86 -17.71 -0.34 -4.11
C GLY A 86 -16.68 -0.97 -5.05
N ALA A 87 -15.38 -0.81 -4.77
CA ALA A 87 -14.31 -1.50 -5.48
C ALA A 87 -13.88 -2.76 -4.70
N PRO A 88 -13.89 -3.96 -5.32
CA PRO A 88 -13.65 -5.23 -4.60
C PRO A 88 -12.33 -5.33 -3.83
N PHE A 89 -11.30 -4.59 -4.25
CA PHE A 89 -9.96 -4.62 -3.67
C PHE A 89 -9.70 -3.54 -2.60
N PHE A 90 -10.66 -2.66 -2.32
CA PHE A 90 -10.48 -1.58 -1.37
C PHE A 90 -11.40 -1.73 -0.16
N TYR A 91 -10.78 -1.58 1.01
CA TYR A 91 -11.42 -1.60 2.31
C TYR A 91 -11.12 -0.28 3.03
N ASP A 92 -12.09 0.21 3.78
CA ASP A 92 -11.94 1.40 4.61
C ASP A 92 -11.13 1.06 5.87
N VAL A 93 -9.84 1.41 5.85
CA VAL A 93 -8.86 1.12 6.90
C VAL A 93 -8.03 2.38 7.20
N PRO A 94 -8.64 3.44 7.77
CA PRO A 94 -8.03 4.77 7.83
C PRO A 94 -6.76 4.82 8.70
N HIS A 95 -6.69 3.98 9.73
CA HIS A 95 -5.50 3.85 10.58
C HIS A 95 -4.28 3.27 9.84
N GLY A 96 -4.47 2.69 8.65
CA GLY A 96 -3.40 2.28 7.76
C GLY A 96 -2.56 3.46 7.25
N MET A 97 -3.19 4.63 7.08
CA MET A 97 -2.52 5.84 6.59
C MET A 97 -1.39 6.28 7.52
N GLU A 98 -1.63 6.34 8.83
CA GLU A 98 -0.60 6.68 9.81
C GLU A 98 0.56 5.68 9.78
N LYS A 99 0.24 4.39 9.75
CA LYS A 99 1.25 3.31 9.72
C LYS A 99 2.16 3.41 8.49
N VAL A 100 1.60 3.62 7.30
CA VAL A 100 2.39 3.70 6.07
C VAL A 100 3.25 4.96 6.03
N VAL A 101 2.72 6.11 6.46
CA VAL A 101 3.49 7.36 6.53
C VAL A 101 4.65 7.22 7.53
N MET A 102 4.39 6.65 8.71
CA MET A 102 5.43 6.44 9.71
C MET A 102 6.47 5.42 9.27
N TYR A 103 6.08 4.37 8.54
CA TYR A 103 7.02 3.43 7.93
C TYR A 103 7.95 4.13 6.93
N TYR A 104 7.40 4.96 6.04
CA TYR A 104 8.19 5.69 5.04
C TYR A 104 9.16 6.68 5.71
N LYS A 105 8.67 7.41 6.72
CA LYS A 105 9.49 8.31 7.55
C LYS A 105 10.68 7.59 8.15
N GLN A 106 10.47 6.43 8.76
CA GLN A 106 11.53 5.66 9.42
C GLN A 106 12.50 5.03 8.44
N ARG A 107 12.00 4.39 7.37
CA ARG A 107 12.83 3.63 6.43
C ARG A 107 13.63 4.52 5.48
N TYR A 108 13.04 5.62 5.03
CA TYR A 108 13.59 6.46 3.96
C TYR A 108 14.05 7.82 4.47
N ASN A 109 14.61 7.86 5.68
CA ASN A 109 15.25 9.04 6.27
C ASN A 109 14.37 10.30 6.26
N ASN A 110 13.07 10.12 6.49
CA ASN A 110 12.08 11.19 6.46
C ASN A 110 12.12 12.06 5.18
N THR A 111 12.41 11.43 4.03
CA THR A 111 12.33 12.09 2.72
C THR A 111 10.93 12.72 2.55
N PRO A 112 10.82 13.97 2.05
CA PRO A 112 9.53 14.63 1.86
C PRO A 112 8.55 13.71 1.14
N THR A 113 7.39 13.46 1.75
CA THR A 113 6.40 12.51 1.23
C THR A 113 5.06 13.20 1.07
N TYR A 114 4.44 13.03 -0.10
CA TYR A 114 3.13 13.58 -0.44
C TYR A 114 2.15 12.42 -0.66
N ILE A 115 0.98 12.52 -0.04
CA ILE A 115 -0.14 11.65 -0.41
C ILE A 115 -0.66 12.16 -1.76
N THR A 116 -0.33 11.43 -2.83
CA THR A 116 -0.68 11.81 -4.20
C THR A 116 -2.06 11.30 -4.59
N GLU A 117 -2.51 10.20 -3.99
CA GLU A 117 -3.87 9.69 -4.18
C GLU A 117 -4.42 9.02 -2.91
N ASN A 118 -5.70 9.29 -2.65
CA ASN A 118 -6.55 8.61 -1.68
C ASN A 118 -8.01 8.84 -2.09
N GLY A 119 -8.87 7.83 -1.99
CA GLY A 119 -10.24 7.96 -2.46
C GLY A 119 -11.13 6.76 -2.14
N TYR A 120 -12.44 6.98 -2.28
CA TYR A 120 -13.47 6.00 -2.00
C TYR A 120 -14.27 5.68 -3.26
N ALA A 121 -14.39 4.40 -3.58
CA ALA A 121 -15.29 3.94 -4.63
C ALA A 121 -16.69 3.73 -4.05
N GLN A 122 -17.66 4.54 -4.47
CA GLN A 122 -19.06 4.37 -4.09
C GLN A 122 -19.63 3.12 -4.77
N ALA A 123 -20.28 2.24 -4.01
CA ALA A 123 -21.03 1.13 -4.59
C ALA A 123 -22.22 1.67 -5.41
N SER A 124 -22.47 1.07 -6.57
CA SER A 124 -23.55 1.50 -7.46
C SER A 124 -24.36 0.33 -7.98
N ASN A 125 -25.67 0.51 -8.15
CA ASN A 125 -26.55 -0.42 -8.87
C ASN A 125 -27.55 0.34 -9.75
N SER A 126 -28.31 -0.40 -10.57
CA SER A 126 -29.22 0.17 -11.57
C SER A 126 -30.44 0.91 -11.00
N SER A 127 -30.76 0.76 -9.71
CA SER A 127 -31.90 1.42 -9.08
C SER A 127 -31.53 2.73 -8.35
N MET A 128 -30.25 3.08 -8.29
CA MET A 128 -29.79 4.31 -7.63
C MET A 128 -30.14 5.56 -8.43
N THR A 129 -30.57 6.59 -7.70
CA THR A 129 -30.91 7.91 -8.23
C THR A 129 -29.74 8.88 -8.06
N ALA A 130 -29.81 10.04 -8.74
CA ALA A 130 -28.83 11.11 -8.55
C ALA A 130 -28.73 11.57 -7.08
N LYS A 131 -29.82 11.48 -6.31
CA LYS A 131 -29.83 11.83 -4.88
C LYS A 131 -29.06 10.82 -4.03
N ASP A 132 -29.06 9.55 -4.43
CA ASP A 132 -28.29 8.51 -3.72
C ASP A 132 -26.78 8.69 -3.93
N PHE A 133 -26.38 9.21 -5.10
CA PHE A 133 -24.97 9.54 -5.36
C PHE A 133 -24.50 10.82 -4.67
N THR A 134 -25.38 11.81 -4.43
CA THR A 134 -25.01 13.04 -3.71
C THR A 134 -25.09 12.89 -2.18
N GLY A 135 -25.79 11.87 -1.68
CA GLY A 135 -25.84 11.50 -0.27
C GLY A 135 -24.68 10.57 0.15
N ASP A 136 -23.47 10.82 -0.32
CA ASP A 136 -22.32 9.92 -0.23
C ASP A 136 -21.54 9.99 1.09
N THR A 137 -22.27 9.75 2.18
CA THR A 137 -21.76 9.70 3.56
C THR A 137 -20.55 8.78 3.73
N GLU A 138 -20.53 7.62 3.07
CA GLU A 138 -19.41 6.68 3.17
C GLU A 138 -18.10 7.27 2.63
N ARG A 139 -18.14 8.01 1.51
CA ARG A 139 -16.97 8.71 0.98
C ARG A 139 -16.53 9.82 1.92
N ILE A 140 -17.48 10.56 2.51
CA ILE A 140 -17.19 11.63 3.48
C ILE A 140 -16.47 11.05 4.70
N ASP A 141 -17.00 9.96 5.27
CA ASP A 141 -16.44 9.29 6.44
C ASP A 141 -15.05 8.72 6.14
N TYR A 142 -14.87 8.07 4.99
CA TYR A 142 -13.57 7.57 4.52
C TYR A 142 -12.53 8.69 4.47
N ILE A 143 -12.81 9.78 3.75
CA ILE A 143 -11.86 10.89 3.61
C ILE A 143 -11.58 11.54 4.96
N SER A 144 -12.61 11.74 5.80
CA SER A 144 -12.45 12.30 7.14
C SER A 144 -11.55 11.42 8.02
N GLY A 145 -11.76 10.11 8.00
CA GLY A 145 -10.95 9.14 8.74
C GLY A 145 -9.49 9.16 8.30
N TYR A 146 -9.23 9.03 7.00
CA TYR A 146 -7.87 9.03 6.45
C TYR A 146 -7.13 10.36 6.74
N LEU A 147 -7.80 11.51 6.61
CA LEU A 147 -7.21 12.81 6.96
C LEU A 147 -6.91 12.91 8.46
N THR A 148 -7.76 12.36 9.32
CA THR A 148 -7.53 12.34 10.77
C THR A 148 -6.25 11.58 11.13
N TYR A 149 -6.05 10.39 10.56
CA TYR A 149 -4.82 9.61 10.79
C TYR A 149 -3.60 10.21 10.10
N LEU A 150 -3.75 10.88 8.95
CA LEU A 150 -2.67 11.62 8.34
C LEU A 150 -2.19 12.77 9.24
N VAL A 151 -3.11 13.52 9.86
CA VAL A 151 -2.77 14.56 10.84
C VAL A 151 -2.06 13.96 12.05
N SER A 152 -2.47 12.77 12.52
CA SER A 152 -1.79 12.06 13.62
C SER A 152 -0.32 11.78 13.28
N ALA A 153 -0.03 11.30 12.07
CA ALA A 153 1.33 10.99 11.61
C ALA A 153 2.27 12.21 11.51
N MET A 154 1.71 13.42 11.47
CA MET A 154 2.45 14.68 11.38
C MET A 154 2.79 15.29 12.74
N ARG A 155 2.15 14.84 13.82
CA ARG A 155 2.39 15.32 15.20
C ARG A 155 3.58 14.62 15.84
#